data_AF-A0A2V6L6B4-F1
#
_entry.id   AF-A0A2V6L6B4-F1
#
_cell.length_a   1.000
_cell.length_b   1.000
_cell.length_c   1.000
_cell.angle_alpha   90.00
_cell.angle_beta   90.00
_cell.angle_gamma   90.00
#
_symmetry.space_group_name_H-M   'P 1'
#
loop_
_entity.id
_entity.type
_entity.pdbx_description
1 polymer ?
#
loop_
_entity_poly.entity_id
_entity_poly.type
_entity_poly.pdbx_seq_one_letter_code
_entity_poly.pdbx_strand_id
1 'polypeptide(L)'
;MAASNAAADKVRVFNEIVSGVPAPNPVVVSDTVFSPEFADGRVAQGIDLLENPSGLITQFGYLSDGTNTEPDENTYLILDHNPGGPTPDYDYGRHFLFQGHENSGDLAYVTRINLDVASPAHRITLLTPVDATGITFFNRIDGSTWNLFTGTLLFAQENGALGGVIEMGADFDPNTGGGAGLRTLYGSLGQGGYEGIHADDWGNMLIVEDVGGTLVLNNAKNPNSFVYRFVPLNRNDLTHGKLQALQVSINGNPVVFLPVDDKHPNGDTRSENQLLVHTVGASWPVQWVTVHDTEINGTDPFDANALGKAAGATPFKRPENGQFQPGSHFQTFFFTPTCATDNIAGTDPGLAARGT
;
A
#
# COMPACT_ATOMS: atom_id res chain seq x y z
N MET A 1 10.79 18.19 -17.70
CA MET A 1 12.13 17.68 -17.33
C MET A 1 12.44 16.47 -18.18
N ALA A 2 13.69 16.29 -18.59
CA ALA A 2 14.14 15.03 -19.17
C ALA A 2 13.74 13.92 -18.20
N ALA A 3 12.93 12.95 -18.64
CA ALA A 3 12.90 11.66 -17.99
C ALA A 3 14.35 11.29 -17.72
N SER A 4 14.69 10.97 -16.47
CA SER A 4 16.06 10.69 -16.11
C SER A 4 16.59 9.70 -17.13
N ASN A 5 17.62 10.10 -17.89
CA ASN A 5 18.50 9.17 -18.60
C ASN A 5 19.32 8.34 -17.59
N ALA A 6 18.81 8.15 -16.37
CA ALA A 6 19.23 7.10 -15.46
C ALA A 6 18.83 5.78 -16.11
N ALA A 7 19.67 5.40 -17.07
CA ALA A 7 19.88 4.07 -17.59
C ALA A 7 18.69 3.12 -17.42
N ALA A 8 17.78 3.16 -18.40
CA ALA A 8 17.08 1.94 -18.83
C ALA A 8 18.06 0.91 -19.46
N ASP A 9 19.36 1.00 -19.15
CA ASP A 9 20.35 0.01 -19.53
C ASP A 9 20.18 -1.17 -18.58
N LYS A 10 19.22 -2.04 -18.93
CA LYS A 10 19.10 -3.42 -18.46
C LYS A 10 18.79 -3.53 -16.97
N VAL A 11 17.50 -3.45 -16.64
CA VAL A 11 16.99 -3.98 -15.36
C VAL A 11 17.23 -5.49 -15.34
N ARG A 12 17.82 -6.01 -14.27
CA ARG A 12 17.93 -7.45 -14.04
C ARG A 12 16.82 -7.91 -13.11
N VAL A 13 16.09 -8.92 -13.53
CA VAL A 13 15.15 -9.66 -12.67
C VAL A 13 15.74 -11.06 -12.51
N PHE A 14 16.18 -11.37 -11.29
CA PHE A 14 17.04 -12.52 -11.01
C PHE A 14 18.26 -12.56 -11.95
N ASN A 15 18.36 -13.59 -12.79
CA ASN A 15 19.46 -13.79 -13.73
C ASN A 15 19.16 -13.22 -15.12
N GLU A 16 17.93 -12.78 -15.38
CA GLU A 16 17.49 -12.32 -16.69
C GLU A 16 17.68 -10.81 -16.85
N ILE A 17 18.17 -10.41 -18.02
CA ILE A 17 18.17 -9.01 -18.45
C ILE A 17 16.83 -8.78 -19.12
N VAL A 18 16.00 -7.94 -18.53
CA VAL A 18 14.66 -7.67 -19.03
C VAL A 18 14.73 -6.54 -20.06
N SER A 19 14.24 -6.81 -21.26
CA SER A 19 13.90 -5.74 -22.20
C SER A 19 12.54 -5.18 -21.80
N GLY A 20 12.40 -3.85 -21.71
CA GLY A 20 11.10 -3.24 -21.39
C GLY A 20 10.00 -3.72 -22.36
N VAL A 21 8.73 -3.64 -21.96
CA VAL A 21 7.61 -4.18 -22.74
C VAL A 21 7.55 -3.51 -24.13
N PRO A 22 7.77 -4.27 -25.23
CA PRO A 22 7.74 -3.72 -26.58
C PRO A 22 6.29 -3.50 -26.99
N ALA A 23 5.89 -2.24 -27.14
CA ALA A 23 4.50 -1.81 -27.36
C ALA A 23 3.58 -2.10 -26.14
N PRO A 24 3.74 -1.34 -25.03
CA PRO A 24 2.85 -1.47 -23.88
C PRO A 24 1.39 -1.20 -24.28
N ASN A 25 0.46 -1.80 -23.54
CA ASN A 25 -0.96 -1.69 -23.83
C ASN A 25 -1.43 -0.23 -23.91
N PRO A 26 -2.30 0.10 -24.88
CA PRO A 26 -3.01 1.37 -24.87
C PRO A 26 -3.93 1.46 -23.65
N VAL A 27 -4.40 2.66 -23.30
CA VAL A 27 -5.36 2.90 -22.20
C VAL A 27 -6.77 2.45 -22.61
N VAL A 28 -6.93 1.13 -22.81
CA VAL A 28 -8.17 0.42 -23.14
C VAL A 28 -8.07 -1.02 -22.61
N VAL A 29 -9.20 -1.68 -22.40
CA VAL A 29 -9.23 -3.10 -22.03
C VAL A 29 -8.56 -3.91 -23.15
N SER A 30 -7.47 -4.58 -22.80
CA SER A 30 -6.63 -5.36 -23.72
C SER A 30 -5.94 -6.48 -22.95
N ASP A 31 -5.57 -7.55 -23.67
CA ASP A 31 -4.81 -8.65 -23.07
C ASP A 31 -3.45 -8.14 -22.56
N THR A 32 -2.97 -8.68 -21.45
CA THR A 32 -1.68 -8.32 -20.87
C THR A 32 -0.54 -8.61 -21.85
N VAL A 33 0.32 -7.60 -22.08
CA VAL A 33 1.55 -7.76 -22.88
C VAL A 33 2.74 -7.81 -21.92
N PHE A 34 3.56 -8.84 -22.08
CA PHE A 34 4.76 -9.06 -21.27
C PHE A 34 6.02 -8.61 -22.02
N SER A 35 7.09 -8.35 -21.27
CA SER A 35 8.43 -8.34 -21.84
C SER A 35 8.74 -9.71 -22.48
N PRO A 36 9.49 -9.77 -23.60
CA PRO A 36 9.78 -11.01 -24.33
C PRO A 36 10.40 -12.12 -23.49
N GLU A 37 11.06 -11.77 -22.38
CA GLU A 37 11.69 -12.72 -21.47
C GLU A 37 10.69 -13.42 -20.51
N PHE A 38 9.44 -12.95 -20.45
CA PHE A 38 8.43 -13.47 -19.53
C PHE A 38 7.21 -14.04 -20.25
N ALA A 39 6.59 -15.03 -19.60
CA ALA A 39 5.29 -15.58 -19.96
C ALA A 39 4.45 -15.70 -18.68
N ASP A 40 3.12 -15.68 -18.83
CA ASP A 40 2.21 -15.90 -17.72
C ASP A 40 2.18 -17.37 -17.30
N GLY A 41 1.88 -17.59 -16.02
CA GLY A 41 1.69 -18.92 -15.46
C GLY A 41 0.75 -18.82 -14.26
N ARG A 42 -0.32 -19.62 -14.27
CA ARG A 42 -1.25 -19.66 -13.13
C ARG A 42 -0.61 -20.36 -11.94
N VAL A 43 -0.31 -19.59 -10.90
CA VAL A 43 0.22 -20.09 -9.63
C VAL A 43 -0.90 -20.42 -8.64
N ALA A 44 -1.90 -19.55 -8.56
CA ALA A 44 -3.09 -19.69 -7.73
C ALA A 44 -4.29 -19.03 -8.42
N GLN A 45 -5.50 -19.36 -7.97
CA GLN A 45 -6.76 -18.72 -8.37
C GLN A 45 -7.69 -18.62 -7.16
N GLY A 46 -8.66 -17.70 -7.19
CA GLY A 46 -9.50 -17.39 -6.03
C GLY A 46 -10.20 -18.60 -5.39
N ILE A 47 -10.57 -19.62 -6.17
CA ILE A 47 -11.27 -20.81 -5.66
C ILE A 47 -10.34 -21.90 -5.08
N ASP A 48 -9.03 -21.71 -5.13
CA ASP A 48 -8.09 -22.67 -4.57
C ASP A 48 -8.24 -22.73 -3.04
N LEU A 49 -8.25 -23.95 -2.50
CA LEU A 49 -8.44 -24.18 -1.06
C LEU A 49 -7.20 -23.77 -0.26
N LEU A 50 -7.44 -23.21 0.92
CA LEU A 50 -6.39 -22.96 1.90
C LEU A 50 -5.98 -24.27 2.59
N GLU A 51 -4.70 -24.39 2.92
CA GLU A 51 -4.14 -25.51 3.67
C GLU A 51 -4.78 -25.62 5.07
N ASN A 52 -4.95 -24.47 5.73
CA ASN A 52 -5.43 -24.32 7.10
C ASN A 52 -6.61 -23.33 7.15
N PRO A 53 -7.78 -23.70 6.61
CA PRO A 53 -8.95 -22.82 6.59
C PRO A 53 -9.41 -22.49 8.01
N SER A 54 -9.97 -21.29 8.20
CA SER A 54 -10.44 -20.81 9.50
C SER A 54 -11.69 -19.94 9.36
N GLY A 55 -12.76 -20.29 10.10
CA GLY A 55 -14.04 -19.58 10.00
C GLY A 55 -14.61 -19.58 8.58
N LEU A 56 -14.96 -18.40 8.06
CA LEU A 56 -15.41 -18.23 6.67
C LEU A 56 -14.25 -18.23 5.65
N ILE A 57 -13.01 -18.13 6.11
CA ILE A 57 -11.82 -18.01 5.27
C ILE A 57 -11.38 -19.42 4.86
N THR A 58 -11.85 -19.88 3.71
CA THR A 58 -11.67 -21.28 3.26
C THR A 58 -10.99 -21.40 1.89
N GLN A 59 -11.05 -20.35 1.08
CA GLN A 59 -10.47 -20.26 -0.25
C GLN A 59 -9.57 -19.03 -0.35
N PHE A 60 -8.70 -19.02 -1.34
CA PHE A 60 -7.73 -17.95 -1.55
C PHE A 60 -8.37 -16.58 -1.79
N GLY A 61 -9.38 -16.49 -2.65
CA GLY A 61 -10.00 -15.21 -3.05
C GLY A 61 -11.46 -15.09 -2.67
N TYR A 62 -12.02 -16.04 -1.91
CA TYR A 62 -13.42 -16.03 -1.53
C TYR A 62 -13.63 -16.51 -0.10
N LEU A 63 -14.55 -15.83 0.60
CA LEU A 63 -15.17 -16.39 1.78
C LEU A 63 -16.13 -17.52 1.40
N SER A 64 -16.40 -18.43 2.34
CA SER A 64 -17.30 -19.57 2.13
C SER A 64 -18.76 -19.18 1.85
N ASP A 65 -19.14 -17.93 2.11
CA ASP A 65 -20.46 -17.38 1.77
C ASP A 65 -20.53 -16.78 0.35
N GLY A 66 -19.42 -16.81 -0.40
CA GLY A 66 -19.30 -16.29 -1.75
C GLY A 66 -18.80 -14.85 -1.86
N THR A 67 -18.52 -14.18 -0.73
CA THR A 67 -17.92 -12.85 -0.73
C THR A 67 -16.52 -12.90 -1.33
N ASN A 68 -16.24 -12.05 -2.32
CA ASN A 68 -14.90 -11.90 -2.90
C ASN A 68 -14.00 -11.15 -1.92
N THR A 69 -12.74 -11.56 -1.84
CA THR A 69 -11.74 -10.95 -0.96
C THR A 69 -10.57 -10.55 -1.83
N GLU A 70 -10.49 -9.27 -2.18
CA GLU A 70 -9.63 -8.75 -3.25
C GLU A 70 -8.16 -8.88 -2.85
N PRO A 71 -7.36 -9.76 -3.51
CA PRO A 71 -5.94 -9.86 -3.23
C PRO A 71 -5.21 -8.76 -4.02
N ASP A 72 -4.86 -7.67 -3.34
CA ASP A 72 -4.35 -6.46 -4.00
C ASP A 72 -2.83 -6.50 -4.29
N GLU A 73 -1.99 -6.06 -3.34
CA GLU A 73 -0.53 -6.03 -3.53
C GLU A 73 0.18 -7.31 -3.04
N ASN A 74 1.18 -7.73 -3.82
CA ASN A 74 1.92 -8.96 -3.59
C ASN A 74 3.38 -8.66 -3.22
N THR A 75 3.80 -9.12 -2.04
CA THR A 75 5.21 -9.10 -1.66
C THR A 75 5.86 -10.45 -1.97
N TYR A 76 6.76 -10.46 -2.96
CA TYR A 76 7.57 -11.64 -3.29
C TYR A 76 8.83 -11.70 -2.44
N LEU A 77 9.09 -12.84 -1.78
CA LEU A 77 10.29 -13.07 -0.99
C LEU A 77 10.97 -14.40 -1.32
N ILE A 78 12.31 -14.35 -1.26
CA ILE A 78 13.16 -15.54 -1.20
C ILE A 78 13.80 -15.56 0.19
N LEU A 79 13.44 -16.56 0.99
CA LEU A 79 14.03 -16.79 2.29
C LEU A 79 15.22 -17.76 2.15
N ASP A 80 16.24 -17.61 2.99
CA ASP A 80 17.38 -18.52 3.04
C ASP A 80 17.08 -19.83 3.79
N HIS A 81 15.87 -19.97 4.33
CA HIS A 81 15.41 -21.10 5.10
C HIS A 81 13.91 -21.39 4.86
N ASN A 82 13.44 -22.52 5.38
CA ASN A 82 12.00 -22.85 5.41
C ASN A 82 11.38 -22.15 6.63
N PRO A 83 10.42 -21.21 6.44
CA PRO A 83 9.77 -20.51 7.54
C PRO A 83 8.81 -21.42 8.35
N GLY A 84 8.59 -22.65 7.90
CA GLY A 84 7.60 -23.56 8.50
C GLY A 84 6.18 -23.20 8.08
N GLY A 85 5.20 -23.84 8.72
CA GLY A 85 3.79 -23.64 8.42
C GLY A 85 2.87 -24.59 9.19
N PRO A 86 1.59 -24.67 8.79
CA PRO A 86 0.58 -25.40 9.54
C PRO A 86 0.84 -26.89 9.73
N THR A 87 1.54 -27.51 8.79
CA THR A 87 1.91 -28.93 8.84
C THR A 87 3.30 -29.07 9.46
N PRO A 88 3.42 -29.71 10.65
CA PRO A 88 4.71 -29.91 11.30
C PRO A 88 5.71 -30.61 10.38
N ASP A 89 6.97 -30.17 10.42
CA ASP A 89 8.11 -30.71 9.67
C ASP A 89 7.98 -30.68 8.13
N TYR A 90 6.94 -30.06 7.57
CA TYR A 90 6.80 -29.92 6.12
C TYR A 90 7.76 -28.85 5.57
N ASP A 91 8.43 -29.15 4.46
CA ASP A 91 9.28 -28.19 3.75
C ASP A 91 8.44 -27.36 2.78
N TYR A 92 8.12 -26.12 3.17
CA TYR A 92 7.38 -25.17 2.34
C TYR A 92 8.25 -24.48 1.29
N GLY A 93 9.55 -24.74 1.29
CA GLY A 93 10.49 -24.15 0.36
C GLY A 93 11.04 -22.81 0.83
N ARG A 94 11.34 -21.95 -0.13
CA ARG A 94 12.08 -20.69 0.05
C ARG A 94 11.50 -19.54 -0.76
N HIS A 95 10.69 -19.80 -1.79
CA HIS A 95 10.08 -18.78 -2.63
C HIS A 95 8.60 -18.59 -2.28
N PHE A 96 8.21 -17.36 -1.94
CA PHE A 96 6.88 -17.05 -1.42
C PHE A 96 6.30 -15.78 -2.05
N LEU A 97 4.97 -15.75 -2.20
CA LEU A 97 4.19 -14.52 -2.34
C LEU A 97 3.37 -14.33 -1.08
N PHE A 98 3.43 -13.16 -0.47
CA PHE A 98 2.59 -12.75 0.65
C PHE A 98 1.57 -11.75 0.16
N GLN A 99 0.30 -11.94 0.53
CA GLN A 99 -0.81 -11.14 0.01
C GLN A 99 -1.78 -10.80 1.12
N GLY A 100 -2.11 -9.52 1.21
CA GLY A 100 -3.29 -9.06 1.93
C GLY A 100 -4.55 -9.33 1.12
N HIS A 101 -5.65 -9.60 1.80
CA HIS A 101 -6.96 -9.74 1.19
C HIS A 101 -7.87 -8.67 1.73
N GLU A 102 -8.24 -7.70 0.90
CA GLU A 102 -9.20 -6.68 1.27
C GLU A 102 -10.56 -7.34 1.56
N ASN A 103 -11.09 -7.00 2.73
CA ASN A 103 -12.43 -7.34 3.14
C ASN A 103 -12.91 -6.37 4.24
N SER A 104 -14.21 -6.35 4.48
CA SER A 104 -14.86 -5.59 5.55
C SER A 104 -15.31 -6.50 6.70
N GLY A 105 -15.75 -5.88 7.81
CA GLY A 105 -16.37 -6.61 8.93
C GLY A 105 -15.36 -7.39 9.78
N ASP A 106 -14.15 -6.86 9.91
CA ASP A 106 -13.05 -7.46 10.67
C ASP A 106 -12.62 -8.84 10.13
N LEU A 107 -12.75 -9.05 8.82
CA LEU A 107 -12.46 -10.32 8.14
C LEU A 107 -11.47 -10.19 6.97
N ALA A 108 -10.65 -9.14 6.93
CA ALA A 108 -9.48 -9.12 6.05
C ALA A 108 -8.40 -10.05 6.58
N TYR A 109 -7.55 -10.59 5.72
CA TYR A 109 -6.57 -11.60 6.13
C TYR A 109 -5.33 -11.59 5.25
N VAL A 110 -4.28 -12.26 5.72
CA VAL A 110 -3.03 -12.43 4.99
C VAL A 110 -2.86 -13.90 4.62
N THR A 111 -2.48 -14.16 3.36
CA THR A 111 -2.06 -15.48 2.90
C THR A 111 -0.60 -15.49 2.47
N ARG A 112 -0.02 -16.68 2.45
CA ARG A 112 1.28 -16.99 1.85
C ARG A 112 1.12 -18.08 0.80
N ILE A 113 1.49 -17.77 -0.44
CA ILE A 113 1.59 -18.75 -1.51
C ILE A 113 3.01 -19.33 -1.51
N ASN A 114 3.13 -20.63 -1.28
CA ASN A 114 4.38 -21.37 -1.27
C ASN A 114 4.71 -21.82 -2.70
N LEU A 115 5.74 -21.28 -3.35
CA LEU A 115 5.96 -21.51 -4.78
C LEU A 115 6.70 -22.82 -5.09
N ASP A 116 7.47 -23.34 -4.13
CA ASP A 116 8.32 -24.53 -4.32
C ASP A 116 7.61 -25.85 -4.07
N VAL A 117 6.44 -25.84 -3.45
CA VAL A 117 5.74 -27.07 -3.09
C VAL A 117 5.16 -27.75 -4.33
N ALA A 118 5.23 -29.09 -4.38
CA ALA A 118 4.58 -29.86 -5.43
C ALA A 118 3.11 -30.17 -5.12
N SER A 119 2.78 -30.31 -3.82
CA SER A 119 1.43 -30.64 -3.36
C SER A 119 0.53 -29.42 -3.37
N PRO A 120 -0.61 -29.44 -4.10
CA PRO A 120 -1.58 -28.35 -4.07
C PRO A 120 -2.15 -28.08 -2.67
N ALA A 121 -2.22 -29.09 -1.80
CA ALA A 121 -2.75 -28.95 -0.45
C ALA A 121 -1.90 -28.05 0.47
N HIS A 122 -0.63 -27.82 0.12
CA HIS A 122 0.29 -26.96 0.86
C HIS A 122 0.63 -25.68 0.07
N ARG A 123 -0.11 -25.37 -1.00
CA ARG A 123 0.20 -24.23 -1.88
C ARG A 123 -0.10 -22.89 -1.21
N ILE A 124 -1.18 -22.79 -0.45
CA ILE A 124 -1.68 -21.53 0.09
C ILE A 124 -1.94 -21.69 1.58
N THR A 125 -1.19 -20.95 2.38
CA THR A 125 -1.27 -20.94 3.84
C THR A 125 -2.00 -19.68 4.29
N LEU A 126 -2.99 -19.81 5.17
CA LEU A 126 -3.60 -18.68 5.88
C LEU A 126 -2.71 -18.29 7.05
N LEU A 127 -2.24 -17.04 7.08
CA LEU A 127 -1.38 -16.53 8.16
C LEU A 127 -2.17 -15.87 9.29
N THR A 128 -3.34 -15.30 9.02
CA THR A 128 -4.16 -14.63 10.04
C THR A 128 -5.51 -15.35 10.20
N PRO A 129 -5.56 -16.48 10.93
CA PRO A 129 -6.82 -17.17 11.19
C PRO A 129 -7.74 -16.31 12.07
N VAL A 130 -9.04 -16.59 12.02
CA VAL A 130 -10.00 -15.96 12.94
C VAL A 130 -9.79 -16.41 14.38
N ASP A 131 -10.17 -15.56 15.32
CA ASP A 131 -10.17 -15.89 16.75
C ASP A 131 -11.43 -16.66 17.19
N ALA A 132 -11.61 -16.82 18.51
CA ALA A 132 -12.79 -17.49 19.07
C ALA A 132 -14.13 -16.77 18.79
N THR A 133 -14.10 -15.49 18.43
CA THR A 133 -15.28 -14.71 18.02
C THR A 133 -15.55 -14.82 16.51
N GLY A 134 -14.65 -15.43 15.75
CA GLY A 134 -14.82 -15.71 14.34
C GLY A 134 -14.40 -14.56 13.41
N ILE A 135 -13.61 -13.61 13.90
CA ILE A 135 -13.05 -12.48 13.13
C ILE A 135 -11.53 -12.40 13.25
N THR A 136 -10.87 -11.68 12.33
CA THR A 136 -9.41 -11.44 12.31
C THR A 136 -9.02 -10.11 12.93
N PHE A 137 -9.99 -9.19 13.13
CA PHE A 137 -9.78 -7.79 13.54
C PHE A 137 -9.08 -6.92 12.50
N PHE A 138 -8.90 -7.43 11.27
CA PHE A 138 -8.35 -6.66 10.18
C PHE A 138 -9.42 -6.31 9.15
N ASN A 139 -9.23 -5.17 8.50
CA ASN A 139 -10.06 -4.69 7.40
C ASN A 139 -9.17 -4.12 6.30
N ARG A 140 -9.66 -4.20 5.06
CA ARG A 140 -9.11 -3.49 3.90
C ARG A 140 -7.58 -3.58 3.80
N ILE A 141 -7.03 -4.79 3.93
CA ILE A 141 -5.59 -4.96 3.79
C ILE A 141 -5.26 -4.83 2.31
N ASP A 142 -4.37 -3.90 2.00
CA ASP A 142 -4.09 -3.44 0.66
C ASP A 142 -2.60 -3.64 0.31
N GLY A 143 -1.81 -2.57 0.39
CA GLY A 143 -0.38 -2.60 0.08
C GLY A 143 0.43 -3.48 1.01
N SER A 144 1.51 -4.03 0.46
CA SER A 144 2.44 -4.86 1.22
C SER A 144 3.89 -4.60 0.84
N THR A 145 4.79 -4.71 1.81
CA THR A 145 6.23 -4.63 1.54
C THR A 145 7.05 -5.43 2.55
N TRP A 146 8.32 -5.62 2.22
CA TRP A 146 9.32 -6.21 3.11
C TRP A 146 10.27 -5.15 3.64
N ASN A 147 10.40 -5.07 4.96
CA ASN A 147 11.41 -4.25 5.59
C ASN A 147 12.65 -5.09 5.91
N LEU A 148 13.74 -4.79 5.20
CA LEU A 148 15.03 -5.48 5.34
C LEU A 148 15.70 -5.28 6.71
N PHE A 149 15.35 -4.23 7.45
CA PHE A 149 15.99 -3.90 8.72
C PHE A 149 15.33 -4.57 9.93
N THR A 150 14.00 -4.62 9.93
CA THR A 150 13.23 -5.36 10.94
C THR A 150 13.13 -6.85 10.61
N GLY A 151 13.29 -7.23 9.34
CA GLY A 151 13.05 -8.60 8.87
C GLY A 151 11.58 -8.98 8.96
N THR A 152 10.69 -8.02 8.66
CA THR A 152 9.23 -8.18 8.77
C THR A 152 8.53 -7.73 7.49
N LEU A 153 7.39 -8.35 7.24
CA LEU A 153 6.37 -7.90 6.31
C LEU A 153 5.58 -6.78 6.96
N LEU A 154 5.20 -5.80 6.14
CA LEU A 154 4.29 -4.73 6.50
C LEU A 154 3.11 -4.76 5.56
N PHE A 155 1.91 -4.60 6.12
CA PHE A 155 0.67 -4.55 5.38
C PHE A 155 -0.09 -3.27 5.74
N ALA A 156 -0.48 -2.50 4.74
CA ALA A 156 -1.29 -1.31 4.90
C ALA A 156 -2.78 -1.66 4.95
N GLN A 157 -3.56 -0.87 5.69
CA GLN A 157 -5.01 -1.03 5.79
C GLN A 157 -5.72 0.25 5.34
N GLU A 158 -6.51 0.19 4.27
CA GLU A 158 -7.22 1.32 3.67
C GLU A 158 -8.54 1.66 4.41
N ASN A 159 -8.53 1.66 5.76
CA ASN A 159 -9.75 1.80 6.57
C ASN A 159 -9.81 3.08 7.42
N GLY A 160 -9.23 4.18 6.94
CA GLY A 160 -9.27 5.49 7.60
C GLY A 160 -8.82 5.43 9.07
N ALA A 161 -9.58 6.03 9.98
CA ALA A 161 -9.28 6.02 11.42
C ALA A 161 -9.36 4.62 12.08
N LEU A 162 -9.75 3.58 11.34
CA LEU A 162 -9.74 2.18 11.77
C LEU A 162 -8.70 1.35 11.00
N GLY A 163 -7.91 1.98 10.13
CA GLY A 163 -6.81 1.37 9.41
C GLY A 163 -5.46 1.71 10.03
N GLY A 164 -4.40 1.57 9.24
CA GLY A 164 -3.01 1.76 9.67
C GLY A 164 -2.09 0.68 9.09
N VAL A 165 -1.02 0.34 9.81
CA VAL A 165 -0.05 -0.67 9.37
C VAL A 165 -0.01 -1.85 10.32
N ILE A 166 -0.04 -3.06 9.75
CA ILE A 166 0.19 -4.34 10.41
C ILE A 166 1.63 -4.75 10.12
N GLU A 167 2.34 -5.24 11.14
CA GLU A 167 3.66 -5.84 11.01
C GLU A 167 3.60 -7.33 11.37
N MET A 168 4.27 -8.16 10.57
CA MET A 168 4.33 -9.61 10.75
C MET A 168 5.71 -10.17 10.32
N GLY A 169 6.30 -11.08 11.09
CA GLY A 169 7.48 -11.82 10.64
C GLY A 169 7.16 -12.82 9.51
N ALA A 170 8.10 -13.06 8.60
CA ALA A 170 7.93 -14.09 7.55
C ALA A 170 7.77 -15.51 8.13
N ASP A 171 8.30 -15.73 9.35
CA ASP A 171 8.25 -16.98 10.10
C ASP A 171 7.03 -17.07 11.02
N PHE A 172 6.05 -16.18 10.85
CA PHE A 172 4.85 -16.19 11.68
C PHE A 172 4.10 -17.53 11.52
N ASP A 173 3.99 -18.27 12.62
CA ASP A 173 3.25 -19.53 12.68
C ASP A 173 1.79 -19.25 13.11
N PRO A 174 0.80 -19.44 12.20
CA PRO A 174 -0.60 -19.16 12.50
C PRO A 174 -1.19 -20.07 13.58
N ASN A 175 -0.58 -21.23 13.87
CA ASN A 175 -1.09 -22.16 14.89
C ASN A 175 -0.70 -21.76 16.31
N THR A 176 0.50 -21.17 16.46
CA THR A 176 1.08 -20.85 17.77
C THR A 176 1.15 -19.36 18.05
N GLY A 177 1.03 -18.52 17.01
CA GLY A 177 1.40 -17.11 17.05
C GLY A 177 2.91 -16.90 17.26
N GLY A 178 3.74 -17.93 17.06
CA GLY A 178 5.19 -17.87 17.21
C GLY A 178 5.88 -17.14 16.06
N GLY A 179 6.98 -16.42 16.33
CA GLY A 179 7.73 -15.58 15.39
C GLY A 179 7.88 -14.12 15.87
N ALA A 180 8.52 -13.24 15.08
CA ALA A 180 8.37 -11.80 15.28
C ALA A 180 6.88 -11.47 15.08
N GLY A 181 6.17 -11.30 16.20
CA GLY A 181 4.73 -11.44 16.28
C GLY A 181 3.95 -10.47 15.41
N LEU A 182 2.71 -10.85 15.13
CA LEU A 182 1.69 -10.00 14.52
C LEU A 182 1.34 -8.84 15.47
N ARG A 183 1.52 -7.60 15.00
CA ARG A 183 1.15 -6.40 15.74
C ARG A 183 0.67 -5.29 14.82
N THR A 184 0.06 -4.27 15.40
CA THR A 184 -0.22 -3.01 14.69
C THR A 184 0.83 -1.95 15.05
N LEU A 185 1.07 -1.02 14.14
CA LEU A 185 1.98 0.12 14.31
C LEU A 185 1.23 1.45 14.50
N TYR A 186 -0.02 1.41 14.97
CA TYR A 186 -0.89 2.59 15.05
C TYR A 186 -0.36 3.70 15.96
N GLY A 187 0.46 3.36 16.97
CA GLY A 187 1.05 4.33 17.88
C GLY A 187 2.26 5.11 17.33
N SER A 188 2.89 4.61 16.26
CA SER A 188 4.08 5.22 15.65
C SER A 188 3.83 5.70 14.22
N LEU A 189 3.14 4.88 13.42
CA LEU A 189 2.78 5.18 12.04
C LEU A 189 1.36 5.75 11.90
N GLY A 190 0.58 5.80 12.98
CA GLY A 190 -0.79 6.31 12.96
C GLY A 190 -1.80 5.36 12.35
N GLN A 191 -3.07 5.73 12.51
CA GLN A 191 -4.21 5.16 11.81
C GLN A 191 -4.54 6.05 10.60
N GLY A 192 -4.79 5.43 9.46
CA GLY A 192 -5.12 6.09 8.20
C GLY A 192 -5.68 5.09 7.20
N GLY A 193 -6.21 5.59 6.09
CA GLY A 193 -6.58 4.73 4.95
C GLY A 193 -5.35 4.48 4.10
N TYR A 194 -4.43 3.66 4.59
CA TYR A 194 -3.17 3.44 3.90
C TYR A 194 -3.34 2.42 2.80
N GLU A 195 -2.95 2.83 1.59
CA GLU A 195 -2.93 2.00 0.40
C GLU A 195 -1.53 1.37 0.26
N GLY A 196 -0.54 2.16 -0.16
CA GLY A 196 0.82 1.69 -0.41
C GLY A 196 1.76 1.93 0.76
N ILE A 197 2.70 1.00 0.99
CA ILE A 197 3.78 1.16 1.96
C ILE A 197 5.09 0.61 1.39
N HIS A 198 6.18 1.38 1.46
CA HIS A 198 7.48 1.01 0.86
C HIS A 198 8.65 1.43 1.73
N ALA A 199 9.55 0.50 2.04
CA ALA A 199 10.78 0.79 2.76
C ALA A 199 11.84 1.40 1.81
N ASP A 200 12.62 2.37 2.31
CA ASP A 200 13.85 2.82 1.65
C ASP A 200 15.11 2.12 2.19
N ASP A 201 16.27 2.40 1.59
CA ASP A 201 17.55 1.81 2.01
C ASP A 201 18.10 2.36 3.33
N TRP A 202 17.40 3.29 3.99
CA TRP A 202 17.76 3.83 5.30
C TRP A 202 16.81 3.34 6.40
N GLY A 203 15.74 2.63 6.03
CA GLY A 203 14.72 2.10 6.93
C GLY A 203 13.57 3.07 7.18
N ASN A 204 13.46 4.15 6.39
CA ASN A 204 12.26 4.97 6.41
C ASN A 204 11.14 4.24 5.66
N MET A 205 9.90 4.52 6.05
CA MET A 205 8.72 4.00 5.37
C MET A 205 8.02 5.13 4.63
N LEU A 206 7.86 4.99 3.31
CA LEU A 206 6.98 5.82 2.51
C LEU A 206 5.59 5.18 2.58
N ILE A 207 4.58 5.96 2.93
CA ILE A 207 3.20 5.47 3.12
C ILE A 207 2.29 6.38 2.31
N VAL A 208 1.42 5.79 1.51
CA VAL A 208 0.48 6.50 0.65
C VAL A 208 -0.94 6.23 1.14
N GLU A 209 -1.71 7.28 1.32
CA GLU A 209 -3.07 7.18 1.85
C GLU A 209 -4.12 7.33 0.75
N ASP A 210 -4.99 6.35 0.58
CA ASP A 210 -6.26 6.53 -0.13
C ASP A 210 -7.40 6.75 0.87
N VAL A 211 -7.87 8.00 0.95
CA VAL A 211 -9.09 8.36 1.66
C VAL A 211 -9.84 9.40 0.84
N GLY A 212 -11.05 9.04 0.42
CA GLY A 212 -11.96 9.97 -0.25
C GLY A 212 -12.34 11.16 0.64
N GLY A 213 -12.29 12.38 0.08
CA GLY A 213 -12.86 13.56 0.73
C GLY A 213 -14.34 13.76 0.46
N THR A 214 -14.87 14.87 0.96
CA THR A 214 -16.27 15.28 0.77
C THR A 214 -16.64 15.33 -0.70
N LEU A 215 -17.76 14.68 -1.05
CA LEU A 215 -18.35 14.72 -2.39
C LEU A 215 -18.95 16.11 -2.67
N VAL A 216 -18.63 16.67 -3.83
CA VAL A 216 -19.16 17.96 -4.32
C VAL A 216 -19.74 17.79 -5.73
N LEU A 217 -20.04 18.91 -6.39
CA LEU A 217 -20.67 18.93 -7.72
C LEU A 217 -19.91 18.07 -8.74
N ASN A 218 -20.66 17.41 -9.64
CA ASN A 218 -20.16 16.51 -10.69
C ASN A 218 -19.38 15.31 -10.14
N ASN A 219 -19.79 14.80 -8.98
CA ASN A 219 -19.20 13.66 -8.29
C ASN A 219 -17.70 13.80 -7.97
N ALA A 220 -17.18 15.02 -7.95
CA ALA A 220 -15.81 15.27 -7.52
C ALA A 220 -15.68 15.03 -6.01
N LYS A 221 -14.59 14.40 -5.58
CA LYS A 221 -14.22 14.33 -4.16
C LYS A 221 -13.14 15.36 -3.85
N ASN A 222 -13.30 16.08 -2.75
CA ASN A 222 -12.29 17.01 -2.26
C ASN A 222 -10.96 16.26 -2.00
N PRO A 223 -9.79 16.80 -2.39
CA PRO A 223 -8.50 16.24 -1.99
C PRO A 223 -8.43 16.11 -0.47
N ASN A 224 -8.08 14.93 0.04
CA ASN A 224 -8.16 14.62 1.46
C ASN A 224 -7.08 13.65 1.95
N SER A 225 -6.31 13.07 1.04
CA SER A 225 -5.26 12.11 1.33
C SER A 225 -3.90 12.77 1.45
N PHE A 226 -2.98 12.14 2.16
CA PHE A 226 -1.60 12.59 2.28
C PHE A 226 -0.60 11.49 1.95
N VAL A 227 0.61 11.90 1.53
CA VAL A 227 1.76 11.01 1.43
C VAL A 227 2.61 11.22 2.66
N TYR A 228 2.92 10.14 3.37
CA TYR A 228 3.70 10.16 4.59
C TYR A 228 5.08 9.54 4.41
N ARG A 229 5.98 9.94 5.30
CA ARG A 229 7.26 9.28 5.55
C ARG A 229 7.41 9.05 7.04
N PHE A 230 7.59 7.81 7.46
CA PHE A 230 8.01 7.49 8.81
C PHE A 230 9.53 7.36 8.87
N VAL A 231 10.16 8.07 9.79
CA VAL A 231 11.60 8.03 10.07
C VAL A 231 11.79 7.37 11.44
N PRO A 232 12.22 6.10 11.52
CA PRO A 232 12.39 5.42 12.80
C PRO A 232 13.57 6.01 13.59
N LEU A 233 13.49 5.96 14.92
CA LEU A 233 14.65 6.26 15.78
C LEU A 233 15.74 5.20 15.63
N ASN A 234 15.33 3.95 15.43
CA ASN A 234 16.17 2.81 15.16
C ASN A 234 15.58 2.06 13.97
N ARG A 235 16.32 1.97 12.86
CA ARG A 235 15.84 1.30 11.64
C ARG A 235 15.40 -0.15 11.82
N ASN A 236 15.86 -0.83 12.88
CA ASN A 236 15.47 -2.20 13.20
C ASN A 236 14.20 -2.28 14.09
N ASP A 237 13.53 -1.15 14.35
CA ASP A 237 12.35 -1.07 15.20
C ASP A 237 11.43 0.09 14.77
N LEU A 238 10.25 -0.25 14.25
CA LEU A 238 9.27 0.72 13.77
C LEU A 238 8.33 1.26 14.87
N THR A 239 8.51 0.83 16.12
CA THR A 239 7.62 1.26 17.22
C THR A 239 7.93 2.67 17.75
N HIS A 240 9.08 3.24 17.38
CA HIS A 240 9.49 4.61 17.76
C HIS A 240 10.09 5.37 16.56
N GLY A 241 9.67 6.62 16.37
CA GLY A 241 10.11 7.45 15.26
C GLY A 241 9.28 8.71 15.06
N LYS A 242 9.40 9.29 13.87
CA LYS A 242 8.64 10.47 13.46
C LYS A 242 7.84 10.15 12.22
N LEU A 243 6.51 10.26 12.32
CA LEU A 243 5.67 10.33 11.14
C LEU A 243 5.68 11.75 10.61
N GLN A 244 5.94 11.88 9.31
CA GLN A 244 5.95 13.15 8.59
C GLN A 244 5.02 13.06 7.39
N ALA A 245 4.46 14.19 6.97
CA ALA A 245 3.62 14.28 5.78
C ALA A 245 4.25 15.22 4.74
N LEU A 246 4.04 14.93 3.46
CA LEU A 246 4.59 15.69 2.35
C LEU A 246 3.86 17.04 2.23
N GLN A 247 4.63 18.12 2.13
CA GLN A 247 4.13 19.45 1.82
C GLN A 247 4.79 19.97 0.55
N VAL A 248 3.97 20.30 -0.44
CA VAL A 248 4.34 20.94 -1.70
C VAL A 248 4.15 22.44 -1.56
N SER A 249 5.13 23.22 -2.05
CA SER A 249 5.01 24.67 -2.11
C SER A 249 4.93 25.16 -3.56
N ILE A 250 3.88 25.92 -3.87
CA ILE A 250 3.65 26.54 -5.17
C ILE A 250 3.78 28.05 -5.02
N ASN A 251 4.62 28.67 -5.84
CA ASN A 251 4.89 30.11 -5.79
C ASN A 251 5.26 30.62 -4.38
N GLY A 252 6.02 29.81 -3.63
CA GLY A 252 6.47 30.13 -2.27
C GLY A 252 5.43 29.90 -1.16
N ASN A 253 4.23 29.41 -1.48
CA ASN A 253 3.18 29.13 -0.50
C ASN A 253 2.88 27.62 -0.42
N PRO A 254 2.74 27.05 0.78
CA PRO A 254 2.26 25.68 0.95
C PRO A 254 0.89 25.46 0.33
N VAL A 255 0.71 24.34 -0.37
CA VAL A 255 -0.61 23.82 -0.73
C VAL A 255 -1.14 23.07 0.48
N VAL A 256 -2.24 23.53 1.07
CA VAL A 256 -2.83 23.01 2.32
C VAL A 256 -4.28 22.59 2.11
N PHE A 257 -4.80 21.77 3.03
CA PHE A 257 -6.19 21.33 3.01
C PHE A 257 -7.19 22.50 3.08
N LEU A 258 -8.09 22.55 2.10
CA LEU A 258 -9.22 23.48 2.05
C LEU A 258 -10.53 22.70 2.28
N PRO A 259 -11.22 22.87 3.42
CA PRO A 259 -12.46 22.15 3.67
C PRO A 259 -13.57 22.60 2.71
N VAL A 260 -14.56 21.73 2.53
CA VAL A 260 -15.84 22.10 1.90
C VAL A 260 -16.70 22.80 2.95
N ASP A 261 -16.98 24.08 2.74
CA ASP A 261 -17.79 24.92 3.63
C ASP A 261 -18.57 26.00 2.85
N ASP A 262 -19.33 26.86 3.54
CA ASP A 262 -20.13 27.92 2.92
C ASP A 262 -19.31 28.93 2.09
N LYS A 263 -18.02 29.11 2.42
CA LYS A 263 -17.10 30.00 1.69
C LYS A 263 -16.38 29.27 0.56
N HIS A 264 -16.22 27.95 0.68
CA HIS A 264 -15.53 27.07 -0.24
C HIS A 264 -16.42 25.86 -0.59
N PRO A 265 -17.56 26.06 -1.28
CA PRO A 265 -18.54 24.99 -1.50
C PRO A 265 -18.02 23.83 -2.38
N ASN A 266 -16.89 24.03 -3.07
CA ASN A 266 -16.22 22.99 -3.86
C ASN A 266 -14.89 22.54 -3.24
N GLY A 267 -14.54 23.03 -2.05
CA GLY A 267 -13.21 22.85 -1.46
C GLY A 267 -12.10 23.17 -2.47
N ASP A 268 -11.13 22.28 -2.58
CA ASP A 268 -9.97 22.40 -3.46
C ASP A 268 -10.17 21.72 -4.84
N THR A 269 -11.31 21.06 -5.09
CA THR A 269 -11.54 20.22 -6.29
C THR A 269 -11.27 20.93 -7.63
N ARG A 270 -11.45 22.26 -7.67
CA ARG A 270 -11.25 23.11 -8.86
C ARG A 270 -10.20 24.20 -8.66
N SER A 271 -9.37 24.13 -7.63
CA SER A 271 -8.40 25.20 -7.38
C SER A 271 -7.27 25.25 -8.40
N GLU A 272 -6.58 26.38 -8.45
CA GLU A 272 -5.37 26.52 -9.26
C GLU A 272 -4.23 25.65 -8.73
N ASN A 273 -4.11 25.50 -7.41
CA ASN A 273 -3.07 24.68 -6.81
C ASN A 273 -3.21 23.21 -7.23
N GLN A 274 -4.42 22.66 -7.24
CA GLN A 274 -4.64 21.29 -7.72
C GLN A 274 -4.33 21.16 -9.21
N LEU A 275 -4.62 22.16 -10.03
CA LEU A 275 -4.21 22.14 -11.45
C LEU A 275 -2.69 22.07 -11.57
N LEU A 276 -1.98 22.90 -10.83
CA LEU A 276 -0.53 23.02 -10.90
C LEU A 276 0.21 21.79 -10.32
N VAL A 277 -0.31 21.15 -9.27
CA VAL A 277 0.23 19.88 -8.75
C VAL A 277 0.08 18.76 -9.77
N HIS A 278 -1.03 18.73 -10.53
CA HIS A 278 -1.31 17.70 -11.53
C HIS A 278 -0.84 18.04 -12.95
N THR A 279 -0.16 19.18 -13.15
CA THR A 279 0.32 19.58 -14.48
C THR A 279 1.57 18.79 -14.89
N VAL A 280 1.47 18.04 -15.98
CA VAL A 280 2.58 17.26 -16.53
C VAL A 280 3.80 18.15 -16.80
N GLY A 281 4.96 17.72 -16.28
CA GLY A 281 6.23 18.41 -16.45
C GLY A 281 6.49 19.54 -15.45
N ALA A 282 5.53 19.87 -14.59
CA ALA A 282 5.75 20.78 -13.47
C ALA A 282 6.67 20.14 -12.41
N SER A 283 7.34 20.99 -11.63
CA SER A 283 8.19 20.60 -10.51
C SER A 283 8.11 21.66 -9.44
N TRP A 284 7.88 21.24 -8.21
CA TRP A 284 7.63 22.12 -7.07
C TRP A 284 8.54 21.73 -5.91
N PRO A 285 9.06 22.69 -5.13
CA PRO A 285 9.79 22.39 -3.91
C PRO A 285 8.88 21.67 -2.91
N VAL A 286 9.46 20.70 -2.21
CA VAL A 286 8.76 19.92 -1.19
C VAL A 286 9.53 19.92 0.13
N GLN A 287 8.82 19.70 1.22
CA GLN A 287 9.39 19.41 2.53
C GLN A 287 8.54 18.37 3.26
N TRP A 288 9.14 17.74 4.27
CA TRP A 288 8.46 16.82 5.17
C TRP A 288 8.12 17.56 6.48
N VAL A 289 6.83 17.68 6.78
CA VAL A 289 6.36 18.28 8.03
C VAL A 289 6.07 17.17 9.03
N THR A 290 6.63 17.25 10.25
CA THR A 290 6.35 16.25 11.29
C THR A 290 4.90 16.37 11.75
N VAL A 291 4.17 15.26 11.70
CA VAL A 291 2.78 15.16 12.17
C VAL A 291 2.70 14.46 13.52
N HIS A 292 3.64 13.56 13.82
CA HIS A 292 3.76 12.84 15.09
C HIS A 292 5.22 12.50 15.38
N ASP A 293 5.65 12.64 16.63
CA ASP A 293 6.96 12.25 17.14
C ASP A 293 6.76 11.44 18.41
N THR A 294 7.10 10.15 18.39
CA THR A 294 6.81 9.23 19.51
C THR A 294 7.46 9.66 20.83
N GLU A 295 8.59 10.38 20.77
CA GLU A 295 9.29 10.85 21.96
C GLU A 295 8.65 12.09 22.59
N ILE A 296 7.78 12.78 21.85
CA ILE A 296 7.09 13.99 22.31
C ILE A 296 5.61 13.70 22.57
N ASN A 297 4.98 12.95 21.67
CA ASN A 297 3.54 12.71 21.62
C ASN A 297 3.13 11.38 22.27
N GLY A 298 4.09 10.49 22.56
CA GLY A 298 3.82 9.14 23.05
C GLY A 298 3.47 8.15 21.94
N THR A 299 2.96 6.99 22.33
CA THR A 299 2.69 5.84 21.44
C THR A 299 1.23 5.41 21.46
N ASP A 300 0.32 6.26 21.91
CA ASP A 300 -1.12 6.01 21.78
C ASP A 300 -1.53 6.11 20.30
N PRO A 301 -2.45 5.27 19.80
CA PRO A 301 -2.98 5.39 18.44
C PRO A 301 -3.54 6.79 18.14
N PHE A 302 -3.33 7.26 16.91
CA PHE A 302 -3.75 8.59 16.47
C PHE A 302 -4.24 8.60 15.02
N ASP A 303 -5.07 9.57 14.66
CA ASP A 303 -5.54 9.80 13.29
C ASP A 303 -4.51 10.60 12.49
N ALA A 304 -3.78 9.92 11.60
CA ALA A 304 -2.72 10.53 10.81
C ALA A 304 -3.25 11.57 9.82
N ASN A 305 -4.45 11.34 9.26
CA ASN A 305 -5.11 12.25 8.32
C ASN A 305 -5.45 13.59 8.97
N ALA A 306 -6.01 13.54 10.18
CA ALA A 306 -6.32 14.72 10.97
C ALA A 306 -5.05 15.52 11.29
N LEU A 307 -3.95 14.85 11.67
CA LEU A 307 -2.67 15.50 11.95
C LEU A 307 -2.00 16.06 10.69
N GLY A 308 -2.12 15.39 9.54
CA GLY A 308 -1.66 15.88 8.24
C GLY A 308 -2.32 17.21 7.87
N LYS A 309 -3.66 17.29 8.01
CA LYS A 309 -4.41 18.55 7.84
C LYS A 309 -3.92 19.64 8.78
N ALA A 310 -3.78 19.32 10.08
CA ALA A 310 -3.39 20.28 11.10
C ALA A 310 -1.95 20.81 10.90
N ALA A 311 -1.04 19.98 10.40
CA ALA A 311 0.34 20.34 10.09
C ALA A 311 0.50 21.11 8.76
N GLY A 312 -0.58 21.28 8.00
CA GLY A 312 -0.55 21.93 6.69
C GLY A 312 0.13 21.09 5.62
N ALA A 313 0.04 19.75 5.71
CA ALA A 313 0.48 18.89 4.62
C ALA A 313 -0.36 19.10 3.36
N THR A 314 0.17 18.69 2.21
CA THR A 314 -0.52 18.87 0.92
C THR A 314 -1.53 17.75 0.70
N PRO A 315 -2.81 18.08 0.51
CA PRO A 315 -3.82 17.08 0.19
C PRO A 315 -3.69 16.67 -1.28
N PHE A 316 -3.67 15.36 -1.51
CA PHE A 316 -3.69 14.74 -2.82
C PHE A 316 -5.06 14.12 -3.10
N LYS A 317 -5.33 13.89 -4.39
CA LYS A 317 -6.56 13.23 -4.84
C LYS A 317 -6.41 11.71 -4.82
N ARG A 318 -6.64 11.13 -3.64
CA ARG A 318 -6.69 9.67 -3.43
C ARG A 318 -5.49 8.98 -4.10
N PRO A 319 -4.26 9.32 -3.68
CA PRO A 319 -3.12 8.58 -4.16
C PRO A 319 -3.24 7.12 -3.69
N GLU A 320 -3.08 6.19 -4.61
CA GLU A 320 -3.09 4.75 -4.31
C GLU A 320 -1.65 4.26 -4.13
N ASN A 321 -1.29 3.13 -4.73
CA ASN A 321 0.03 2.56 -4.54
C ASN A 321 1.15 3.40 -5.17
N GLY A 322 2.38 3.12 -4.76
CA GLY A 322 3.58 3.76 -5.28
C GLY A 322 4.74 2.78 -5.39
N GLN A 323 5.79 3.18 -6.11
CA GLN A 323 6.97 2.35 -6.30
C GLN A 323 8.21 3.22 -6.45
N PHE A 324 9.33 2.75 -5.91
CA PHE A 324 10.63 3.34 -6.21
C PHE A 324 11.03 3.02 -7.64
N GLN A 325 11.54 4.02 -8.36
CA GLN A 325 12.12 3.79 -9.68
C GLN A 325 13.29 2.81 -9.55
N PRO A 326 13.28 1.67 -10.26
CA PRO A 326 14.42 0.75 -10.26
C PRO A 326 15.72 1.47 -10.66
N GLY A 327 16.80 1.20 -9.92
CA GLY A 327 18.11 1.83 -10.15
C GLY A 327 18.25 3.27 -9.66
N SER A 328 17.20 3.90 -9.13
CA SER A 328 17.30 5.25 -8.54
C SER A 328 18.00 5.29 -7.18
N HIS A 329 18.34 4.13 -6.60
CA HIS A 329 18.85 4.03 -5.23
C HIS A 329 17.93 4.73 -4.23
N PHE A 330 16.62 4.46 -4.32
CA PHE A 330 15.57 5.04 -3.45
C PHE A 330 15.43 6.57 -3.51
N GLN A 331 15.97 7.21 -4.55
CA GLN A 331 15.90 8.69 -4.69
C GLN A 331 14.68 9.16 -5.48
N THR A 332 14.02 8.27 -6.23
CA THR A 332 12.81 8.59 -6.99
C THR A 332 11.70 7.64 -6.62
N PHE A 333 10.65 8.17 -6.00
CA PHE A 333 9.43 7.44 -5.67
C PHE A 333 8.28 7.99 -6.52
N PHE A 334 7.53 7.10 -7.16
CA PHE A 334 6.32 7.42 -7.91
C PHE A 334 5.10 6.96 -7.12
N PHE A 335 4.03 7.73 -7.15
CA PHE A 335 2.70 7.34 -6.66
C PHE A 335 1.64 7.89 -7.61
N THR A 336 0.52 7.18 -7.73
CA THR A 336 -0.55 7.51 -8.67
C THR A 336 -1.67 8.25 -7.96
N PRO A 337 -2.23 9.34 -8.50
CA PRO A 337 -3.55 9.84 -8.08
C PRO A 337 -4.65 9.04 -8.77
N THR A 338 -5.53 8.37 -8.01
CA THR A 338 -6.67 7.62 -8.57
C THR A 338 -7.94 8.44 -8.71
N CYS A 339 -8.04 9.54 -7.97
CA CYS A 339 -9.18 10.45 -7.93
C CYS A 339 -10.51 9.82 -7.49
N ALA A 340 -11.62 10.56 -7.66
CA ALA A 340 -12.94 9.97 -7.57
C ALA A 340 -13.16 9.12 -8.81
N THR A 341 -13.15 7.78 -8.66
CA THR A 341 -13.31 6.75 -9.70
C THR A 341 -14.71 6.75 -10.36
N ASP A 342 -15.20 7.94 -10.74
CA ASP A 342 -16.53 8.20 -11.25
C ASP A 342 -16.45 8.86 -12.63
N ASN A 343 -17.12 8.26 -13.61
CA ASN A 343 -17.09 8.70 -15.00
C ASN A 343 -17.68 10.12 -15.21
N ILE A 344 -18.58 10.58 -14.34
CA ILE A 344 -19.12 11.94 -14.40
C ILE A 344 -18.03 12.96 -14.06
N ALA A 345 -17.20 12.64 -13.07
CA ALA A 345 -16.10 13.49 -12.67
C ALA A 345 -15.00 13.53 -13.75
N GLY A 346 -14.64 12.37 -14.31
CA GLY A 346 -13.61 12.25 -15.36
C GLY A 346 -13.99 12.87 -16.72
N THR A 347 -15.29 13.05 -16.99
CA THR A 347 -15.75 13.71 -18.23
C THR A 347 -15.91 15.23 -18.10
N ASP A 348 -15.77 15.80 -16.90
CA ASP A 348 -15.71 17.26 -16.70
C ASP A 348 -14.28 17.76 -16.98
N PRO A 349 -14.05 18.60 -18.00
CA PRO A 349 -12.69 19.02 -18.38
C PRO A 349 -11.93 19.76 -17.27
N GLY A 350 -12.64 20.46 -16.39
CA GLY A 350 -12.03 21.20 -15.29
C GLY A 350 -11.56 20.29 -14.16
N LEU A 351 -12.28 19.19 -13.91
CA LEU A 351 -11.89 18.18 -12.95
C LEU A 351 -10.79 17.28 -13.52
N ALA A 352 -10.96 16.81 -14.76
CA ALA A 352 -10.01 15.93 -15.44
C ALA A 352 -8.59 16.53 -15.53
N ALA A 353 -8.50 17.83 -15.81
CA ALA A 353 -7.21 18.55 -15.83
C ALA A 353 -6.49 18.59 -14.47
N ARG A 354 -7.17 18.21 -13.38
CA ARG A 354 -6.65 18.20 -12.02
C ARG A 354 -6.47 16.77 -11.50
N GLY A 355 -6.28 15.79 -12.37
CA GLY A 355 -6.18 14.38 -12.01
C GLY A 355 -7.53 13.84 -11.51
N THR A 356 -8.56 13.98 -12.33
CA THR A 356 -9.85 13.29 -12.18
C THR A 356 -10.12 12.40 -13.40
#